data_AF-A0AAD6SN35-F1
#
_entry.id   AF-A0AAD6SN35-F1
#
_cell.length_a   1.000
_cell.length_b   1.000
_cell.length_c   1.000
_cell.angle_alpha   90.00
_cell.angle_beta   90.00
_cell.angle_gamma   90.00
#
_symmetry.space_group_name_H-M   'P 1'
#
loop_
_entity.id
_entity.type
_entity.pdbx_description
1 polymer ?
#
loop_
_entity_poly.entity_id
_entity_poly.type
_entity_poly.pdbx_seq_one_letter_code
_entity_poly.pdbx_strand_id
1 'polypeptide(L)' 'MQAKWRNDKFEVILRKVNSASTPEWRIKCLDCPGKLYTPGPGETLSNYEVHLKNRLHRQRVNDRMGNSATSTAATS' A
#
# COMPACT_ATOMS: atom_id res chain seq x y z
N MET A 1 6.86 -6.81 -8.56
CA MET A 1 6.59 -6.68 -7.11
C MET A 1 5.22 -7.22 -6.70
N GLN A 2 4.13 -6.81 -7.36
CA GLN A 2 2.76 -7.21 -6.98
C GLN A 2 2.53 -8.74 -7.04
N ALA A 3 3.17 -9.44 -7.98
CA ALA A 3 3.13 -10.91 -8.04
C ALA A 3 3.70 -11.59 -6.77
N LYS A 4 4.70 -10.97 -6.12
CA LYS A 4 5.33 -11.48 -4.89
C LYS A 4 4.51 -11.14 -3.63
N TRP A 5 3.80 -10.02 -3.66
CA TRP A 5 3.03 -9.48 -2.54
C TRP A 5 1.54 -9.36 -2.90
N ARG A 6 0.97 -10.45 -3.43
CA ARG A 6 -0.39 -10.48 -3.99
C ARG A 6 -1.51 -10.15 -2.99
N ASN A 7 -1.25 -10.41 -1.71
CA ASN A 7 -2.20 -10.13 -0.63
C ASN A 7 -2.01 -8.73 -0.05
N ASP A 8 -0.97 -8.01 -0.44
CA ASP A 8 -0.70 -6.68 0.07
C ASP A 8 -1.41 -5.65 -0.80
N LYS A 9 -2.24 -4.80 -0.18
CA LYS A 9 -2.98 -3.77 -0.92
C LYS A 9 -2.29 -2.42 -0.75
N PHE A 10 -1.72 -1.91 -1.83
CA PHE A 10 -1.11 -0.58 -1.88
C PHE A 10 -1.33 0.07 -3.23
N GLU A 11 -1.35 1.39 -3.24
CA GLU A 11 -1.60 2.22 -4.41
C GLU A 11 -0.46 3.19 -4.63
N VAL A 12 -0.16 3.48 -5.89
CA VAL A 12 0.76 4.55 -6.28
C VAL A 12 -0.08 5.71 -6.77
N ILE A 13 0.03 6.85 -6.08
CA ILE A 13 -0.73 8.06 -6.35
C ILE A 13 0.23 9.17 -6.79
N LEU A 14 -0.18 9.99 -7.74
CA LEU A 14 0.56 11.21 -8.09
C LEU A 14 -0.01 12.38 -7.29
N ARG A 15 0.77 12.91 -6.33
CA ARG A 15 0.36 14.12 -5.60
C ARG A 15 0.83 15.34 -6.37
N LYS A 16 -0.13 16.12 -6.87
CA LYS A 16 0.06 17.54 -7.22
C LYS A 16 -0.44 18.39 -6.05
N VAL A 17 0.49 18.96 -5.29
CA VAL A 17 0.16 19.78 -4.10
C VAL A 17 -0.26 21.21 -4.46
N ASN A 18 0.10 21.71 -5.65
CA ASN A 18 -0.38 22.96 -6.22
C ASN A 18 -0.11 22.99 -7.73
N SER A 19 -0.77 23.88 -8.50
CA SER A 19 -0.57 24.00 -9.96
C SER A 19 0.87 24.33 -10.38
N ALA A 20 1.70 24.82 -9.45
CA ALA A 20 3.11 25.18 -9.66
C ALA A 20 4.11 24.15 -9.11
N SER A 21 3.67 23.10 -8.42
CA SER A 21 4.60 22.09 -7.87
C SER A 21 4.79 20.93 -8.83
N THR A 22 6.04 20.47 -8.95
CA THR A 22 6.36 19.25 -9.70
C THR A 22 5.57 18.07 -9.15
N PRO A 23 4.87 17.32 -10.01
CA PRO A 23 4.09 16.17 -9.57
C PRO A 23 5.00 15.12 -8.94
N GLU A 24 4.66 14.63 -7.75
CA GLU A 24 5.45 13.64 -7.02
C GLU A 24 4.64 12.35 -6.81
N TRP A 25 5.21 11.21 -7.22
CA TRP A 25 4.65 9.90 -6.96
C TRP A 25 4.77 9.54 -5.47
N ARG A 26 3.72 8.96 -4.90
CA ARG A 26 3.69 8.44 -3.54
C ARG A 26 3.01 7.10 -3.48
N ILE A 27 3.45 6.26 -2.55
CA ILE A 27 2.87 4.94 -2.30
C ILE A 27 2.05 5.00 -1.02
N LYS A 28 0.80 4.57 -1.09
CA LYS A 28 -0.12 4.47 0.03
C LYS A 28 -0.40 3.01 0.32
N CYS A 29 -0.17 2.58 1.57
CA CYS A 29 -0.63 1.27 2.03
C CYS A 29 -2.12 1.36 2.38
N LEU A 30 -2.93 0.42 1.89
CA LEU A 30 -4.35 0.33 2.24
C LEU A 30 -4.58 -0.46 3.53
N ASP A 31 -3.63 -1.31 3.92
CA ASP A 31 -3.67 -2.09 5.16
C ASP A 31 -3.12 -1.32 6.37
N CYS A 32 -2.30 -0.30 6.12
CA CYS A 32 -1.67 0.55 7.14
C CYS A 32 -2.03 2.03 6.89
N PRO A 33 -3.15 2.53 7.45
CA PRO A 33 -3.53 3.91 7.28
C PRO A 33 -2.51 4.87 7.95
N GLY A 34 -2.34 6.05 7.37
CA GLY A 34 -1.59 7.15 7.98
C GLY A 34 -0.14 7.36 7.52
N LYS A 35 0.44 6.43 6.73
CA LYS A 35 1.79 6.61 6.17
C LYS A 35 1.79 6.59 4.64
N LEU A 36 2.39 7.63 4.05
CA LEU A 36 2.71 7.73 2.64
C LEU A 36 4.21 7.56 2.46
N TYR A 37 4.62 6.77 1.47
CA TYR A 37 6.02 6.49 1.17
C TYR A 37 6.43 7.15 -0.14
N THR A 38 7.66 7.64 -0.21
CA THR A 38 8.27 8.13 -1.45
C THR A 38 8.87 6.93 -2.19
N PRO A 39 8.61 6.79 -3.51
CA PRO A 39 9.32 5.79 -4.31
C PRO A 39 10.82 6.06 -4.28
N GLY A 40 11.61 4.98 -4.34
CA GLY A 40 13.07 5.05 -4.38
C GLY A 40 13.58 5.62 -5.71
N PRO A 41 14.91 5.85 -5.82
CA PRO A 41 15.53 6.28 -7.08
C PRO A 41 15.14 5.33 -8.22
N GLY A 42 14.85 5.90 -9.40
CA GLY A 42 14.35 5.18 -10.56
C GLY A 42 12.90 4.69 -10.42
N GLU A 43 12.07 5.36 -9.61
CA GLU A 43 10.66 4.99 -9.35
C GLU A 43 10.50 3.56 -8.82
N THR A 44 11.54 3.06 -8.15
CA THR A 44 11.56 1.70 -7.63
C THR A 44 10.85 1.61 -6.28
N LEU A 45 10.26 0.44 -6.01
CA LEU A 45 9.60 0.16 -4.74
C LEU A 45 10.54 -0.48 -3.70
N SER A 46 11.85 -0.48 -3.94
CA SER A 46 12.84 -1.17 -3.11
C SER A 46 12.80 -0.75 -1.63
N ASN A 47 12.66 0.55 -1.36
CA ASN A 47 12.51 1.07 0.00
C ASN A 47 11.17 0.64 0.65
N TYR A 48 10.14 0.47 -0.17
CA TYR A 48 8.82 0.04 0.29
C TYR A 48 8.79 -1.44 0.66
N GLU A 49 9.72 -2.27 0.15
CA GLU A 49 9.81 -3.68 0.56
C GLU A 49 10.06 -3.87 2.06
N VAL A 50 10.74 -2.92 2.70
CA VAL A 50 10.96 -2.96 4.16
C VAL A 50 9.63 -2.83 4.90
N HIS A 51 8.74 -1.94 4.42
CA HIS A 51 7.39 -1.83 4.95
C HIS A 51 6.61 -3.14 4.75
N LEU A 52 6.70 -3.72 3.56
CA LEU A 52 6.06 -4.99 3.27
C LEU A 52 6.57 -6.09 4.21
N LYS A 53 7.87 -6.20 4.47
CA LYS A 53 8.42 -7.22 5.39
C LYS A 53 8.11 -6.96 6.88
N ASN A 54 7.59 -5.78 7.24
CA ASN A 54 7.33 -5.43 8.62
C ASN A 54 6.27 -6.35 9.26
N ARG A 55 6.57 -6.89 10.44
CA ARG A 55 5.68 -7.81 11.18
C ARG A 55 4.31 -7.22 11.45
N LEU A 56 4.23 -5.95 11.81
CA LEU A 56 2.95 -5.28 12.10
C LEU A 56 2.08 -5.14 10.84
N HIS A 57 2.71 -4.81 9.71
CA HIS A 57 2.01 -4.78 8.42
C HIS A 57 1.48 -6.17 8.06
N ARG A 58 2.33 -7.21 8.20
CA ARG A 58 1.94 -8.61 7.95
C ARG A 58 0.76 -9.06 8.81
N GLN A 59 0.74 -8.66 10.09
CA GLN A 59 -0.38 -8.93 10.98
C GLN A 59 -1.66 -8.28 10.47
N ARG A 60 -1.63 -6.99 10.10
CA ARG A 60 -2.82 -6.31 9.54
C ARG A 60 -3.33 -6.93 8.23
N VAL A 61 -2.42 -7.33 7.34
CA VAL A 61 -2.79 -8.06 6.12
C VAL A 61 -3.46 -9.39 6.48
N ASN A 62 -2.91 -10.14 7.43
CA ASN A 62 -3.47 -11.39 7.88
C ASN A 62 -4.86 -11.20 8.53
N ASP A 63 -5.01 -10.20 9.40
CA ASP A 63 -6.28 -9.86 10.05
C ASP A 63 -7.34 -9.49 9.00
N ARG A 64 -6.98 -8.65 8.02
CA ARG A 64 -7.88 -8.34 6.89
C ARG A 64 -8.22 -9.58 6.08
N MET A 65 -7.25 -10.43 5.75
CA MET A 65 -7.49 -11.66 4.98
C MET A 65 -8.38 -12.65 5.76
N GLY A 66 -8.18 -12.78 7.08
CA GLY A 66 -9.02 -13.58 7.96
C GLY A 66 -10.44 -13.04 8.06
N ASN A 67 -10.60 -11.71 8.09
CA ASN A 67 -11.90 -11.05 8.15
C ASN A 67 -12.59 -10.90 6.76
N SER A 68 -11.84 -11.10 5.66
CA SER A 68 -12.38 -11.06 4.30
C SER A 68 -13.13 -12.34 3.92
N ALA A 69 -12.93 -13.44 4.66
CA ALA A 69 -13.72 -14.66 4.49
C ALA A 69 -15.19 -14.50 4.91
N THR A 70 -15.49 -13.53 5.78
CA THR A 70 -16.83 -13.28 6.34
C THR A 70 -17.57 -12.09 5.71
N SER A 71 -16.92 -11.32 4.82
CA SER A 71 -17.52 -10.09 4.26
C SER A 71 -18.16 -10.28 2.87
N THR A 72 -18.04 -11.46 2.25
CA THR A 72 -18.66 -11.78 0.94
C THR A 72 -20.07 -12.37 1.11
N ALA A 73 -20.83 -11.94 2.12
CA ALA A 73 -22.18 -12.43 2.39
C ALA A 73 -23.21 -11.32 2.66
N ALA A 74 -22.91 -10.06 2.31
CA ALA A 74 -23.82 -8.94 2.52
C ALA A 74 -23.84 -7.99 1.31
N THR A 75 -24.42 -8.44 0.20
CA THR A 75 -25.11 -7.55 -0.74
C THR A 75 -26.22 -8.39 -1.40
N SER A 76 -27.42 -8.26 -0.83
CA SER A 76 -28.68 -8.71 -1.41
C SER A 76 -29.11 -7.81 -2.55
#